data_AF-A0A2H0VT33-F1
#
_entry.id   AF-A0A2H0VT33-F1
#
_cell.length_a   1.000
_cell.length_b   1.000
_cell.length_c   1.000
_cell.angle_alpha   90.00
_cell.angle_beta   90.00
_cell.angle_gamma   90.00
#
_symmetry.space_group_name_H-M   'P 1'
#
loop_
_entity.id
_entity.type
_entity.pdbx_description
1 polymer ?
#
loop_
_entity_poly.entity_id
_entity_poly.type
_entity_poly.pdbx_seq_one_letter_code
_entity_poly.pdbx_strand_id
1 'polypeptide(L)'
;MRIFCSIFLLAISPLLSLPTGMQNVEGEVAAPILNEDGSLLIKSGERSSADWDSFSIGPNEHVIFEQASVNSSFLNRVIGNEGSELLGRLSSNGSIFLINPNGILIGPSAEIEAASF
;
A
#
# COMPACT_ATOMS: atom_id res chain seq x y z
N MET A 1 47.26 -19.51 9.42
CA MET A 1 45.80 -19.67 9.27
C MET A 1 45.27 -18.36 8.70
N ARG A 2 44.66 -18.39 7.51
CA ARG A 2 44.33 -17.20 6.69
C ARG A 2 43.05 -16.55 7.19
N ILE A 3 43.08 -15.23 7.43
CA ILE A 3 41.90 -14.43 7.78
C ILE A 3 41.11 -14.19 6.48
N PHE A 4 39.90 -14.73 6.40
CA PHE A 4 38.96 -14.44 5.31
C PHE A 4 38.25 -13.12 5.63
N CYS A 5 38.51 -12.08 4.84
CA CYS A 5 37.72 -10.85 4.83
C CYS A 5 36.47 -11.14 3.98
N SER A 6 35.31 -11.29 4.62
CA SER A 6 34.05 -11.51 3.92
C SER A 6 33.53 -10.15 3.43
N ILE A 7 33.47 -9.96 2.11
CA ILE A 7 32.84 -8.79 1.50
C ILE A 7 31.33 -8.99 1.62
N PHE A 8 30.68 -8.20 2.47
CA PHE A 8 29.23 -8.16 2.59
C PHE A 8 28.68 -7.37 1.39
N LEU A 9 28.07 -8.08 0.44
CA LEU A 9 27.38 -7.46 -0.69
C LEU A 9 26.05 -6.88 -0.16
N LEU A 10 26.00 -5.55 0.03
CA LEU A 10 24.76 -4.86 0.40
C LEU A 10 23.86 -4.83 -0.85
N ALA A 11 22.81 -5.66 -0.89
CA ALA A 11 21.77 -5.51 -1.89
C ALA A 11 21.00 -4.22 -1.59
N ILE A 12 21.14 -3.20 -2.43
CA ILE A 12 20.30 -2.00 -2.36
C ILE A 12 18.95 -2.41 -2.94
N SER A 13 18.02 -2.79 -2.07
CA SER A 13 16.62 -2.87 -2.44
C SER A 13 16.17 -1.46 -2.84
N PRO A 14 15.54 -1.25 -4.00
CA PRO A 14 14.86 0.02 -4.24
C PRO A 14 13.89 0.25 -3.09
N LEU A 15 13.96 1.43 -2.47
CA LEU A 15 13.00 1.83 -1.46
C LEU A 15 11.66 2.09 -2.17
N LEU A 16 10.87 1.03 -2.36
CA LEU A 16 9.50 1.17 -2.81
C LEU A 16 8.74 1.91 -1.70
N SER A 17 8.10 3.02 -2.06
CA SER A 17 7.30 3.83 -1.15
C SER A 17 5.84 3.38 -1.17
N LEU A 18 5.63 2.07 -1.30
CA LEU A 18 4.34 1.38 -1.24
C LEU A 18 3.87 1.23 0.23
N PRO A 19 2.58 0.96 0.49
CA PRO A 19 2.09 0.65 1.83
C PRO A 19 2.85 -0.53 2.47
N THR A 20 3.19 -0.41 3.75
CA THR A 20 3.95 -1.42 4.49
C THR A 20 3.38 -1.70 5.87
N GLY A 21 3.74 -2.85 6.44
CA GLY A 21 3.32 -3.24 7.79
C GLY A 21 1.82 -3.53 7.91
N MET A 22 1.23 -4.21 6.93
CA MET A 22 -0.17 -4.63 6.99
C MET A 22 -0.39 -5.55 8.20
N GLN A 23 -1.33 -5.20 9.08
CA GLN A 23 -1.71 -5.98 10.26
C GLN A 23 -3.19 -5.77 10.64
N ASN A 24 -3.68 -6.48 11.66
CA ASN A 24 -5.05 -6.38 12.19
C ASN A 24 -6.12 -6.38 11.08
N VAL A 25 -6.07 -7.39 10.22
CA VAL A 25 -6.97 -7.53 9.07
C VAL A 25 -8.35 -7.99 9.54
N GLU A 26 -9.40 -7.29 9.10
CA GLU A 26 -10.80 -7.68 9.26
C GLU A 26 -11.47 -7.90 7.90
N GLY A 27 -12.40 -8.85 7.84
CA GLY A 27 -13.03 -9.29 6.59
C GLY A 27 -12.16 -10.28 5.81
N GLU A 28 -12.55 -10.54 4.56
CA GLU A 28 -11.81 -11.40 3.66
C GLU A 28 -10.76 -10.57 2.93
N VAL A 29 -9.47 -10.71 3.28
CA VAL A 29 -8.38 -10.01 2.59
C VAL A 29 -7.26 -11.00 2.31
N ALA A 30 -6.80 -11.02 1.05
CA ALA A 30 -5.63 -11.81 0.67
C ALA A 30 -4.33 -11.08 1.04
N ALA A 31 -3.24 -11.83 1.23
CA ALA A 31 -1.92 -11.23 1.39
C ALA A 31 -1.59 -10.35 0.16
N PRO A 32 -1.02 -9.14 0.35
CA PRO A 32 -0.65 -8.27 -0.76
C PRO A 32 0.33 -8.95 -1.73
N ILE A 33 0.15 -8.71 -3.03
CA ILE A 33 0.97 -9.29 -4.10
C ILE A 33 1.69 -8.15 -4.81
N LEU A 34 3.03 -8.23 -4.89
CA LEU A 34 3.82 -7.34 -5.74
C LEU A 34 3.92 -7.96 -7.14
N ASN A 35 3.30 -7.33 -8.12
CA ASN A 35 3.30 -7.77 -9.51
C ASN A 35 4.65 -7.51 -10.19
N GLU A 36 4.89 -8.16 -11.33
CA GLU A 36 6.11 -7.99 -12.12
C GLU A 36 6.29 -6.55 -12.65
N ASP A 37 5.19 -5.82 -12.84
CA ASP A 37 5.18 -4.42 -13.25
C ASP A 37 5.43 -3.43 -12.09
N GLY A 38 5.63 -3.94 -10.87
CA GLY A 38 5.87 -3.16 -9.65
C GLY A 38 4.62 -2.66 -8.95
N SER A 39 3.41 -2.98 -9.44
CA SER A 39 2.16 -2.64 -8.75
C SER A 39 1.91 -3.53 -7.54
N LEU A 40 1.33 -2.96 -6.48
CA LEU A 40 0.89 -3.70 -5.29
C LEU A 40 -0.61 -4.02 -5.41
N LEU A 41 -0.95 -5.29 -5.52
CA LEU A 41 -2.32 -5.78 -5.61
C LEU A 41 -2.82 -6.27 -4.25
N ILE A 42 -4.00 -5.78 -3.85
CA ILE A 42 -4.71 -6.18 -2.64
C ILE A 42 -6.10 -6.68 -3.04
N LYS A 43 -6.40 -7.95 -2.75
CA LYS A 43 -7.72 -8.56 -2.99
C LYS A 43 -8.53 -8.60 -1.72
N SER A 44 -9.81 -8.27 -1.80
CA SER A 44 -10.68 -8.22 -0.63
C SER A 44 -12.16 -8.52 -0.91
N GLY A 45 -12.89 -8.88 0.15
CA GLY A 45 -14.33 -9.13 0.16
C GLY A 45 -15.15 -7.84 0.20
N GLU A 46 -16.43 -7.96 0.55
CA GLU A 46 -17.39 -6.83 0.51
C GLU A 46 -17.08 -5.71 1.51
N ARG A 47 -16.64 -6.05 2.72
CA ARG A 47 -16.33 -5.09 3.79
C ARG A 47 -15.08 -5.55 4.50
N SER A 48 -13.99 -4.82 4.28
CA SER A 48 -12.68 -5.21 4.80
C SER A 48 -11.96 -4.03 5.41
N SER A 49 -11.02 -4.29 6.32
CA SER A 49 -10.12 -3.27 6.84
C SER A 49 -8.76 -3.85 7.19
N ALA A 50 -7.75 -2.99 7.18
CA ALA A 50 -6.42 -3.33 7.68
C ALA A 50 -5.77 -2.11 8.35
N ASP A 51 -4.95 -2.41 9.35
CA ASP A 51 -3.97 -1.48 9.88
C ASP A 51 -2.68 -1.54 9.07
N TRP A 52 -2.01 -0.40 8.97
CA TRP A 52 -0.75 -0.24 8.26
C TRP A 52 0.25 0.55 9.11
N ASP A 53 1.51 0.13 9.12
CA ASP A 53 2.59 0.95 9.70
C ASP A 53 2.78 2.23 8.87
N SER A 54 2.73 2.12 7.53
CA SER A 54 2.72 3.27 6.63
C SER A 54 1.83 3.00 5.42
N PHE A 55 1.21 4.07 4.92
CA PHE A 55 0.45 4.03 3.67
C PHE A 55 0.81 5.25 2.82
N SER A 56 1.81 5.07 1.97
CA SER A 56 2.21 6.03 0.94
C SER A 56 2.22 5.33 -0.41
N ILE A 57 2.26 6.11 -1.49
CA ILE A 57 2.42 5.62 -2.85
C ILE A 57 3.38 6.57 -3.54
N GLY A 58 4.61 6.12 -3.81
CA GLY A 58 5.64 6.92 -4.44
C GLY A 58 5.33 7.28 -5.90
N PRO A 59 6.07 8.23 -6.49
CA PRO A 59 5.93 8.56 -7.90
C PRO A 59 6.14 7.32 -8.78
N ASN A 60 5.27 7.14 -9.78
CA ASN A 60 5.24 5.98 -10.68
C ASN A 60 4.86 4.63 -10.03
N GLU A 61 4.57 4.59 -8.73
CA GLU A 61 4.06 3.40 -8.06
C GLU A 61 2.54 3.30 -8.21
N HIS A 62 2.01 2.10 -8.01
CA HIS A 62 0.59 1.81 -8.18
C HIS A 62 0.11 0.82 -7.13
N VAL A 63 -0.92 1.20 -6.36
CA VAL A 63 -1.67 0.30 -5.49
C VAL A 63 -3.03 0.00 -6.11
N ILE A 64 -3.38 -1.28 -6.22
CA ILE A 64 -4.60 -1.78 -6.85
C ILE A 64 -5.41 -2.54 -5.81
N PHE A 65 -6.66 -2.13 -5.60
CA PHE A 65 -7.63 -2.85 -4.77
C PHE A 65 -8.67 -3.55 -5.64
N GLU A 66 -8.59 -4.87 -5.74
CA GLU A 66 -9.61 -5.74 -6.34
C GLU A 66 -10.57 -6.24 -5.25
N GLN A 67 -11.68 -5.55 -5.08
CA GLN A 67 -12.74 -5.87 -4.14
C GLN A 67 -13.81 -6.77 -4.77
N ALA A 68 -14.67 -7.40 -3.96
CA ALA A 68 -15.70 -8.32 -4.43
C ALA A 68 -16.70 -7.70 -5.45
N SER A 69 -17.03 -6.42 -5.30
CA SER A 69 -17.94 -5.68 -6.18
C SER A 69 -17.77 -4.16 -6.06
N VAL A 70 -18.42 -3.39 -6.94
CA VAL A 70 -18.42 -1.91 -6.91
C VAL A 70 -19.01 -1.31 -5.63
N ASN A 71 -19.87 -2.05 -4.93
CA ASN A 71 -20.47 -1.63 -3.66
C ASN A 71 -19.61 -1.98 -2.44
N SER A 72 -18.44 -2.60 -2.66
CA SER A 72 -17.56 -3.02 -1.58
C SER A 72 -16.79 -1.83 -1.00
N SER A 73 -16.27 -2.00 0.20
CA SER A 73 -15.45 -1.00 0.88
C SER A 73 -14.23 -1.59 1.57
N PHE A 74 -13.08 -0.92 1.44
CA PHE A 74 -11.88 -1.21 2.21
C PHE A 74 -11.46 -0.01 3.08
N LEU A 75 -11.31 -0.21 4.39
CA LEU A 75 -10.73 0.79 5.30
C LEU A 75 -9.25 0.52 5.55
N ASN A 76 -8.41 1.47 5.15
CA ASN A 76 -6.99 1.52 5.43
C ASN A 76 -6.75 2.49 6.59
N ARG A 77 -6.22 1.99 7.71
CA ARG A 77 -5.89 2.82 8.87
C ARG A 77 -4.38 2.81 9.10
N VAL A 78 -3.75 3.97 9.04
CA VAL A 78 -2.34 4.11 9.40
C VAL A 78 -2.22 4.24 10.91
N ILE A 79 -1.42 3.38 11.50
CA ILE A 79 -1.14 3.34 12.95
C ILE A 79 0.30 3.73 13.29
N GLY A 80 1.17 3.85 12.28
CA GLY A 80 2.51 4.40 12.46
C GLY A 80 2.51 5.92 12.62
N ASN A 81 3.71 6.49 12.67
CA ASN A 81 3.94 7.89 13.03
C ASN A 81 4.16 8.81 11.82
N GLU A 82 4.17 8.26 10.60
CA GLU A 82 4.42 9.04 9.37
C GLU A 82 3.11 9.46 8.71
N GLY A 83 3.15 10.61 8.04
CA GLY A 83 2.08 11.07 7.16
C GLY A 83 1.97 10.21 5.90
N SER A 84 0.77 10.20 5.29
CA SER A 84 0.54 9.51 4.02
C SER A 84 0.86 10.45 2.86
N GLU A 85 1.77 10.05 1.98
CA GLU A 85 2.07 10.75 0.72
C GLU A 85 1.58 9.91 -0.45
N LEU A 86 0.48 10.32 -1.07
CA LEU A 86 -0.08 9.70 -2.26
C LEU A 86 0.39 10.48 -3.48
N LEU A 87 1.52 10.05 -4.06
CA LEU A 87 2.19 10.72 -5.19
C LEU A 87 2.09 9.91 -6.49
N GLY A 88 1.77 8.61 -6.38
CA GLY A 88 1.53 7.71 -7.51
C GLY A 88 0.05 7.43 -7.74
N ARG A 89 -0.27 6.19 -8.10
CA ARG A 89 -1.61 5.76 -8.52
C ARG A 89 -2.26 4.87 -7.47
N LEU A 90 -3.54 5.13 -7.19
CA LEU A 90 -4.41 4.23 -6.44
C LEU A 90 -5.62 3.90 -7.32
N SER A 91 -5.84 2.63 -7.61
CA SER A 91 -7.06 2.18 -8.28
C SER A 91 -7.86 1.19 -7.45
N SER A 92 -9.18 1.29 -7.52
CA SER A 92 -10.09 0.29 -6.97
C SER A 92 -11.37 0.18 -7.78
N ASN A 93 -11.89 -1.04 -7.90
CA ASN A 93 -13.24 -1.24 -8.39
C ASN A 93 -14.32 -0.88 -7.35
N GLY A 94 -13.98 -0.76 -6.06
CA GLY A 94 -14.90 -0.43 -4.97
C GLY A 94 -14.56 0.90 -4.28
N SER A 95 -15.09 1.10 -3.08
CA SER A 95 -14.82 2.28 -2.25
C SER A 95 -13.57 2.09 -1.40
N ILE A 96 -12.78 3.15 -1.24
CA ILE A 96 -11.58 3.14 -0.41
C ILE A 96 -11.72 4.22 0.65
N PHE A 97 -11.39 3.87 1.89
CA PHE A 97 -11.26 4.82 2.98
C PHE A 97 -9.81 4.78 3.45
N LEU A 98 -9.17 5.95 3.56
CA LEU A 98 -7.85 6.09 4.15
C LEU A 98 -7.92 7.02 5.35
N ILE A 99 -7.48 6.54 6.50
CA ILE A 99 -7.37 7.34 7.72
C ILE A 99 -5.92 7.33 8.17
N ASN A 100 -5.33 8.51 8.24
CA ASN A 100 -4.02 8.73 8.84
C ASN A 100 -4.06 9.97 9.73
N PRO A 101 -3.98 9.84 11.07
CA PRO A 101 -3.95 10.97 12.00
C PRO A 101 -2.79 11.95 11.78
N ASN A 102 -1.70 11.50 11.16
CA ASN A 102 -0.52 12.32 10.87
C ASN A 102 -0.70 13.17 9.60
N GLY A 103 -1.80 12.99 8.87
CA GLY A 103 -2.15 13.72 7.66
C GLY A 103 -2.07 12.89 6.40
N ILE A 104 -2.76 13.37 5.36
CA ILE A 104 -2.81 12.77 4.03
C ILE A 104 -2.53 13.88 3.02
N LEU A 105 -1.45 13.73 2.25
CA LEU A 105 -1.10 14.58 1.12
C LEU A 105 -1.38 13.84 -0.18
N ILE A 106 -2.17 14.43 -1.07
CA ILE A 106 -2.36 13.95 -2.44
C ILE A 106 -1.56 14.87 -3.35
N GLY A 107 -0.56 14.32 -4.03
CA GLY A 107 0.35 15.05 -4.90
C GLY A 107 -0.32 15.52 -6.21
N PRO A 108 0.26 16.51 -6.89
CA PRO A 108 -0.32 17.09 -8.11
C PRO A 108 -0.37 16.12 -9.29
N SER A 109 0.48 15.10 -9.30
CA SER A 109 0.53 14.05 -10.34
C SER A 109 -0.11 12.74 -9.88
N ALA A 110 -0.74 12.72 -8.71
CA ALA A 110 -1.38 11.52 -8.19
C ALA A 110 -2.69 11.25 -8.94
N GLU A 111 -2.98 9.97 -9.17
CA GLU A 111 -4.23 9.54 -9.78
C GLU A 111 -4.95 8.61 -8.80
N ILE A 112 -6.16 9.00 -8.39
CA ILE A 112 -7.02 8.21 -7.50
C ILE A 112 -8.28 7.84 -8.28
N GLU A 113 -8.43 6.57 -8.61
CA GLU A 113 -9.58 6.03 -9.34
C GLU A 113 -10.27 4.98 -8.47
N ALA A 114 -11.43 5.33 -7.91
CA ALA A 114 -12.23 4.44 -7.07
C ALA A 114 -13.72 4.74 -7.26
N ALA A 115 -14.60 3.86 -6.79
CA ALA A 115 -16.03 4.15 -6.75
C ALA A 115 -16.34 5.32 -5.81
N SER A 116 -15.57 5.44 -4.72
CA SER A 116 -15.53 6.57 -3.79
C SER A 116 -14.17 6.58 -3.09
N PHE A 117 -13.69 7.77 -2.72
CA PHE A 117 -12.51 7.99 -1.88
C PHE A 117 -12.81 9.06 -0.82
#